data_AF-A0A453KY63-F1
#
_entry.id   AF-A0A453KY63-F1
#
_cell.length_a   1.000
_cell.length_b   1.000
_cell.length_c   1.000
_cell.angle_alpha   90.00
_cell.angle_beta   90.00
_cell.angle_gamma   90.00
#
_symmetry.space_group_name_H-M   'P 1'
#
loop_
_entity.id
_entity.type
_entity.pdbx_description
1 polymer ?
#
loop_
_entity_poly.entity_id
_entity_poly.type
_entity_poly.pdbx_seq_one_letter_code
_entity_poly.pdbx_strand_id
1 'polypeptide(L)' 'LRPWVSVSLLILREAARGGDSLWAPYLAILPRQTDSTIFWSEEELLEIQG' A
#
# COMPACT_ATOMS: atom_id res chain seq x y z
N LEU A 1 5.75 18.80 -3.17
CA LEU A 1 5.42 17.37 -3.39
C LEU A 1 4.08 17.29 -4.10
N ARG A 2 3.90 16.34 -5.02
CA ARG A 2 2.57 16.11 -5.63
C ARG A 2 1.60 15.68 -4.51
N PRO A 3 0.31 16.09 -4.55
CA PRO A 3 -0.63 15.83 -3.45
C PRO A 3 -0.68 14.37 -3.01
N TRP A 4 -0.71 13.43 -3.97
CA TRP A 4 -0.76 12.01 -3.68
C TRP A 4 0.52 11.48 -3.02
N VAL A 5 1.69 12.03 -3.33
CA VAL A 5 2.96 11.62 -2.70
C VAL A 5 2.95 12.02 -1.22
N SER A 6 2.44 13.20 -0.90
CA SER A 6 2.30 13.64 0.49
C SER A 6 1.37 12.72 1.29
N VAL A 7 0.27 12.26 0.67
CA VAL A 7 -0.67 11.30 1.29
C VAL A 7 -0.02 9.92 1.48
N SER A 8 0.71 9.42 0.48
CA SER A 8 1.45 8.16 0.60
C SER A 8 2.46 8.21 1.76
N LEU A 9 3.20 9.32 1.90
CA LEU A 9 4.15 9.51 3.00
C LEU A 9 3.46 9.59 4.36
N LEU A 10 2.28 10.23 4.44
CA LEU A 10 1.47 10.25 5.65
C LEU A 10 1.09 8.83 6.07
N ILE A 11 0.56 8.03 5.15
CA ILE A 11 0.14 6.65 5.44
C ILE A 11 1.33 5.81 5.92
N LEU A 12 2.48 5.90 5.25
CA LEU A 12 3.71 5.20 5.65
C LEU A 12 4.20 5.63 7.04
N ARG A 13 4.18 6.92 7.34
CA ARG A 13 4.56 7.46 8.65
C ARG A 13 3.64 6.93 9.75
N GLU A 14 2.34 6.92 9.51
CA GLU A 14 1.36 6.45 10.50
C GLU A 14 1.44 4.94 10.70
N ALA A 15 1.70 4.17 9.64
CA ALA A 15 2.00 2.75 9.76
C ALA A 15 3.25 2.49 10.61
N ALA A 16 4.31 3.29 10.44
CA ALA A 16 5.54 3.16 11.22
C ALA A 16 5.37 3.52 12.71
N ARG A 17 4.38 4.35 13.06
CA ARG A 17 4.03 4.68 14.45
C ARG A 17 3.31 3.53 15.18
N GLY A 18 2.83 2.52 14.46
CA GLY A 18 2.19 1.35 15.05
C GLY A 18 0.99 1.73 15.93
N GLY A 19 0.96 1.19 17.16
CA GLY A 19 -0.15 1.38 18.11
C GLY A 19 -0.35 2.82 18.60
N ASP A 20 0.64 3.70 18.45
CA ASP A 20 0.56 5.12 18.83
C ASP A 20 -0.05 6.01 17.73
N SER A 21 -0.48 5.40 16.62
CA SER A 21 -1.21 6.08 15.56
C SER A 21 -2.71 6.07 15.83
N LEU A 22 -3.35 7.22 15.68
CA LEU A 22 -4.82 7.32 15.69
C LEU A 22 -5.46 6.47 14.57
N TRP A 23 -4.71 6.20 13.51
CA TRP A 23 -5.14 5.39 12.38
C TRP A 23 -4.78 3.91 12.53
N ALA A 24 -4.17 3.49 13.64
CA ALA A 24 -3.79 2.08 13.86
C ALA A 24 -4.95 1.09 13.63
N PRO A 25 -6.20 1.34 14.09
CA PRO A 25 -7.31 0.42 13.83
C PRO A 25 -7.67 0.31 12.35
N TYR A 26 -7.56 1.41 11.61
CA TYR A 26 -7.81 1.43 10.17
C TYR A 26 -6.69 0.73 9.40
N LEU A 27 -5.43 1.01 9.75
CA LEU A 27 -4.27 0.39 9.11
C LEU A 27 -4.21 -1.12 9.38
N ALA A 28 -4.72 -1.59 10.52
CA ALA A 28 -4.75 -3.01 10.87
C ALA A 28 -5.68 -3.85 9.99
N ILE A 29 -6.72 -3.25 9.40
CA ILE A 29 -7.67 -3.95 8.52
C ILE A 29 -7.31 -3.86 7.03
N LEU A 30 -6.30 -3.05 6.68
CA LEU A 30 -5.91 -2.91 5.28
C LEU A 30 -5.29 -4.22 4.76
N PRO A 31 -5.72 -4.69 3.58
CA PRO A 31 -5.09 -5.84 2.96
C PRO A 31 -3.65 -5.49 2.61
N ARG A 32 -2.73 -6.45 2.79
CA ARG A 32 -1.30 -6.23 2.51
C ARG A 32 -1.02 -6.05 1.02
N GLN A 33 -1.84 -6.66 0.18
CA GLN A 33 -1.74 -6.66 -1.28
C GLN A 33 -3.16 -6.70 -1.86
N THR A 34 -3.30 -6.30 -3.11
CA THR A 34 -4.54 -6.39 -3.88
C THR A 34 -4.26 -7.05 -5.22
N ASP A 35 -5.29 -7.44 -5.96
CA ASP A 35 -5.13 -8.04 -7.30
C ASP A 35 -4.73 -7.03 -8.39
N SER A 36 -4.23 -5.85 -8.00
CA SER A 36 -3.66 -4.88 -8.94
C SER A 36 -2.34 -5.42 -9.51
N THR A 37 -2.11 -5.20 -10.80
CA THR A 37 -0.91 -5.67 -11.52
C THR A 37 0.42 -5.20 -10.93
N ILE A 38 0.41 -4.15 -10.11
CA ILE A 38 1.60 -3.70 -9.37
C ILE A 38 2.08 -4.71 -8.30
N PHE A 39 1.22 -5.65 -7.90
CA PHE A 39 1.51 -6.70 -6.92
C PHE A 39 1.75 -8.06 -7.57
N TRP A 40 1.55 -8.18 -8.89
CA TRP A 40 1.69 -9.44 -9.60
C TRP A 40 3.15 -9.91 -9.62
N SER A 41 3.33 -11.23 -9.61
CA SER A 41 4.62 -11.85 -9.84
C SER A 41 5.08 -11.68 -11.29
N GLU A 42 6.36 -11.97 -11.56
CA GLU A 42 6.87 -11.92 -12.93
C GLU A 42 6.14 -12.93 -13.82
N GLU A 43 5.82 -14.12 -13.30
CA GLU A 43 5.05 -15.14 -14.00
C GLU A 43 3.62 -14.68 -14.33
N GLU A 44 2.94 -14.01 -13.41
CA GLU A 44 1.59 -13.47 -13.65
C GLU A 44 1.60 -12.34 -14.69
N LEU A 45 2.65 -11.52 -14.72
CA LEU A 45 2.81 -10.47 -15.73
C LEU A 45 3.09 -11.05 -17.12
N LEU A 46 3.74 -12.21 -17.22
CA LEU A 46 3.98 -12.88 -18.50
C LEU A 46 2.66 -13.34 -19.16
N GLU A 47 1.63 -13.69 -18.38
CA GLU A 47 0.31 -14.08 -18.92
C GLU A 47 -0.40 -12.95 -19.68
N ILE A 48 -0.05 -11.69 -19.39
CA ILE A 48 -0.61 -10.51 -20.07
C ILE A 48 0.37 -9.88 -21.06
N GLN A 49 1.48 -10.57 -21.34
CA GLN A 49 2.43 -10.15 -22.36
C GLN A 49 1.79 -10.33 -23.74
N GLY A 50 1.55 -9.21 -24.44
CA GLY A 50 1.01 -9.18 -25.80
C GLY A 50 2.01 -9.57 -26.88
#